data_AF-A0A1G1W9C9-F1
#
_entry.id   AF-A0A1G1W9C9-F1
#
_cell.length_a   1.000
_cell.length_b   1.000
_cell.length_c   1.000
_cell.angle_alpha   90.00
_cell.angle_beta   90.00
_cell.angle_gamma   90.00
#
_symmetry.space_group_name_H-M   'P 1'
#
loop_
_entity.id
_entity.type
_entity.pdbx_description
1 polymer ?
#
loop_
_entity_poly.entity_id
_entity_poly.type
_entity_poly.pdbx_seq_one_letter_code
_entity_poly.pdbx_strand_id
1 'polypeptide(L)'
;MRVSLPFFRKQSTDSREQPRTAFGIRRLVTNPKGFTLLELLVVTAIVAILLLVVLARLNLFGRQVDLDTTAQQIISTLQAARTQTVASEDESGYGSVYGVHFEINKYVLFKGSVYDSLDPDNKEYNLSSVEIYEINLAGGVSDVVFTRIRGSTDDTGNIRIRLTVDTSRTRTIVINSLGQASIEEAVSPVGTRATDTRHLHFTSCPSLIGYTNLVLDFSSPPDPNVTRTILLGLSPGQTVFSWEGDTDVYGSKQTIKFHTHYLDDSGSILSIHRDRMKNNKAVTISIDSTIVVSYTVDGDATRGPFCDVMEAQQ
;
A
#
# COMPACT_ATOMS: atom_id res chain seq x y z
N MET A 1 110.06 -54.76 -23.07
CA MET A 1 110.57 -53.49 -22.51
C MET A 1 110.81 -52.53 -23.66
N ARG A 2 110.00 -51.47 -23.81
CA ARG A 2 110.26 -50.35 -24.71
C ARG A 2 109.53 -49.12 -24.19
N VAL A 3 110.29 -48.05 -24.01
CA VAL A 3 109.86 -46.70 -23.67
C VAL A 3 110.39 -45.79 -24.78
N SER A 4 109.57 -44.86 -25.29
CA SER A 4 109.93 -43.45 -25.50
C SER A 4 108.83 -42.70 -26.27
N LEU A 5 108.47 -41.54 -25.72
CA LEU A 5 107.69 -40.39 -26.22
C LEU A 5 108.45 -39.64 -27.36
N PRO A 6 107.99 -38.49 -27.95
CA PRO A 6 106.88 -37.59 -27.58
C PRO A 6 106.03 -36.96 -28.72
N PHE A 7 105.00 -36.25 -28.24
CA PHE A 7 104.16 -35.18 -28.80
C PHE A 7 104.87 -34.06 -29.60
N PHE A 8 104.24 -33.51 -30.65
CA PHE A 8 103.93 -32.06 -30.78
C PHE A 8 102.90 -31.72 -31.88
N ARG A 9 102.27 -30.55 -31.65
CA ARG A 9 100.99 -29.96 -32.10
C ARG A 9 101.01 -29.21 -33.44
N LYS A 10 99.86 -29.14 -34.15
CA LYS A 10 99.33 -27.88 -34.76
C LYS A 10 97.83 -27.99 -35.12
N GLN A 11 97.07 -26.94 -34.83
CA GLN A 11 95.63 -26.72 -35.08
C GLN A 11 95.39 -25.94 -36.39
N SER A 12 94.29 -26.23 -37.10
CA SER A 12 93.54 -25.30 -37.99
C SER A 12 92.07 -25.79 -38.06
N THR A 13 91.08 -25.06 -37.53
CA THR A 13 90.09 -24.21 -38.24
C THR A 13 89.50 -24.91 -39.49
N ASP A 14 88.18 -25.05 -39.67
CA ASP A 14 87.15 -24.02 -39.57
C ASP A 14 85.72 -24.62 -39.74
N SER A 15 84.72 -23.78 -39.43
CA SER A 15 83.37 -23.72 -39.99
C SER A 15 82.30 -24.68 -39.43
N ARG A 16 81.69 -24.24 -38.33
CA ARG A 16 80.35 -24.68 -37.90
C ARG A 16 79.28 -23.97 -38.73
N GLU A 17 78.57 -24.71 -39.57
CA GLU A 17 77.24 -24.31 -40.05
C GLU A 17 76.18 -24.89 -39.11
N GLN A 18 75.40 -24.01 -38.47
CA GLN A 18 74.24 -24.39 -37.67
C GLN A 18 73.01 -24.59 -38.57
N PRO A 19 72.26 -25.70 -38.44
CA PRO A 19 70.99 -25.83 -39.12
C PRO A 19 69.90 -25.00 -38.41
N ARG A 20 69.29 -24.08 -39.18
CA ARG A 20 68.10 -23.31 -38.80
C ARG A 20 66.93 -24.28 -38.57
N THR A 21 66.54 -24.49 -37.31
CA THR A 21 65.32 -25.21 -36.97
C THR A 21 64.12 -24.29 -37.19
N ALA A 22 63.27 -24.65 -38.15
CA ALA A 22 62.02 -23.97 -38.45
C ALA A 22 61.07 -24.07 -37.24
N PHE A 23 60.64 -22.91 -36.72
CA PHE A 23 59.67 -22.81 -35.64
C PHE A 23 58.27 -23.12 -36.19
N GLY A 24 57.79 -24.35 -35.99
CA GLY A 24 56.45 -24.74 -36.39
C GLY A 24 55.39 -24.11 -35.49
N ILE A 25 54.65 -23.12 -35.99
CA ILE A 25 53.45 -22.60 -35.33
C ILE A 25 52.38 -23.70 -35.40
N ARG A 26 52.17 -24.43 -34.31
CA ARG A 26 51.01 -25.32 -34.17
C ARG A 26 49.76 -24.45 -34.08
N ARG A 27 49.01 -24.36 -35.18
CA ARG A 27 47.66 -23.81 -35.22
C ARG A 27 46.76 -24.70 -34.35
N LEU A 28 46.39 -24.24 -33.16
CA LEU A 28 45.34 -24.88 -32.37
C LEU A 28 44.02 -24.65 -33.10
N VAL A 29 43.61 -25.65 -33.88
CA VAL A 29 42.25 -25.71 -34.44
C VAL A 29 41.32 -26.05 -33.28
N THR A 30 40.62 -25.05 -32.76
CA THR A 30 39.49 -25.28 -31.85
C THR A 30 38.32 -25.78 -32.69
N ASN A 31 37.96 -27.06 -32.54
CA ASN A 31 36.69 -27.55 -33.09
C ASN A 31 35.56 -26.87 -32.30
N PRO A 32 34.67 -26.09 -32.93
CA PRO A 32 33.46 -25.65 -32.26
C PRO A 32 32.65 -26.91 -31.95
N LYS A 33 32.49 -27.24 -30.67
CA LYS A 33 31.62 -28.33 -30.25
C LYS A 33 30.18 -27.93 -30.60
N GLY A 34 29.54 -28.71 -31.47
CA GLY A 34 28.12 -28.54 -31.78
C GLY A 34 27.24 -28.90 -30.57
N PHE A 35 26.05 -28.31 -30.52
CA PHE A 35 25.06 -28.59 -29.49
C PHE A 35 24.61 -30.05 -29.53
N THR A 36 24.43 -30.66 -28.36
CA THR A 36 23.92 -32.04 -28.29
C THR A 36 22.40 -32.07 -28.46
N LEU A 37 21.85 -33.19 -28.96
CA LEU A 37 20.39 -33.35 -29.09
C LEU A 37 19.67 -33.20 -27.74
N LEU A 38 20.30 -33.66 -26.66
CA LEU A 38 19.79 -33.51 -25.31
C LEU A 38 19.75 -32.04 -24.87
N GLU A 39 20.77 -31.26 -25.21
CA GLU A 39 20.84 -29.83 -24.90
C GLU A 39 19.74 -29.03 -25.63
N LEU A 40 19.47 -29.36 -26.89
CA LEU A 40 18.34 -28.78 -27.63
C LEU A 40 16.99 -29.11 -26.97
N LEU A 41 16.81 -30.34 -26.49
CA LEU A 41 15.58 -30.76 -25.82
C LEU A 41 15.39 -30.01 -24.50
N VAL A 42 16.45 -29.86 -23.70
CA VAL A 42 16.39 -29.10 -22.44
C VAL A 42 16.10 -27.62 -22.70
N VAL A 43 16.75 -27.00 -23.69
CA VAL A 43 16.53 -25.58 -24.02
C VAL A 43 15.10 -25.34 -24.51
N THR A 44 14.57 -26.20 -25.38
CA THR A 44 13.19 -26.08 -25.87
C THR A 44 12.15 -26.30 -24.76
N ALA A 45 12.40 -27.21 -23.83
CA ALA A 45 11.56 -27.39 -22.65
C ALA A 45 11.56 -26.15 -21.74
N ILE A 46 12.73 -25.55 -21.49
CA ILE A 46 12.83 -24.31 -20.71
C ILE A 46 12.10 -23.17 -21.40
N VAL A 47 12.29 -23.00 -22.72
CA VAL A 47 11.59 -21.96 -23.50
C VAL A 47 10.07 -22.15 -23.44
N ALA A 48 9.56 -23.38 -23.56
CA ALA A 48 8.14 -23.68 -23.46
C ALA A 48 7.56 -23.30 -22.09
N ILE A 49 8.27 -23.64 -21.01
CA ILE A 49 7.86 -23.27 -19.63
C ILE A 49 7.83 -21.75 -19.47
N LEU A 50 8.85 -21.04 -19.95
CA LEU A 50 8.89 -19.57 -19.88
C LEU A 50 7.72 -18.95 -20.65
N LEU A 51 7.37 -19.50 -21.82
CA LEU A 51 6.29 -19.01 -22.66
C LEU A 51 4.92 -19.16 -21.97
N LEU A 52 4.70 -20.25 -21.24
CA LEU A 52 3.49 -20.45 -20.43
C LEU A 52 3.37 -19.41 -19.30
N VAL A 53 4.47 -19.10 -18.61
CA VAL A 53 4.49 -18.09 -17.53
C VAL A 53 4.16 -16.70 -18.10
N VAL A 54 4.70 -16.35 -19.27
CA VAL A 54 4.43 -15.07 -19.92
C VAL A 54 2.96 -14.96 -20.33
N LEU A 55 2.39 -15.98 -20.99
CA LEU A 55 0.99 -15.99 -21.39
C LEU A 55 0.03 -15.91 -20.19
N ALA A 56 0.34 -16.59 -19.09
CA ALA A 56 -0.45 -16.52 -17.85
C ALA A 56 -0.44 -15.10 -17.24
N ARG A 57 0.69 -14.38 -17.33
CA ARG A 57 0.82 -13.01 -16.82
C ARG A 57 0.12 -11.97 -17.70
N LEU A 58 0.13 -12.14 -19.03
CA LEU A 58 -0.53 -11.21 -19.95
C LEU A 58 -2.05 -11.13 -19.72
N ASN A 59 -2.70 -12.27 -19.45
CA ASN A 59 -4.14 -12.32 -19.17
C ASN A 59 -4.53 -11.61 -17.85
N LEU A 60 -3.62 -11.53 -16.87
CA LEU A 60 -3.89 -10.88 -15.58
C LEU A 60 -3.63 -9.37 -15.64
N PHE A 61 -2.61 -8.93 -16.39
CA PHE A 61 -2.25 -7.50 -16.48
C PHE A 61 -3.28 -6.71 -17.29
N GLY A 62 -3.79 -7.25 -18.39
CA GLY A 62 -4.82 -6.57 -19.20
C GLY A 62 -6.11 -6.27 -18.44
N ARG A 63 -6.53 -7.17 -17.54
CA ARG A 63 -7.80 -7.04 -16.81
C ARG A 63 -7.78 -5.96 -15.74
N GLN A 64 -6.63 -5.75 -15.10
CA GLN A 64 -6.49 -4.66 -14.13
C GLN A 64 -6.58 -3.30 -14.84
N VAL A 65 -5.99 -3.20 -16.04
CA VAL A 65 -6.07 -2.01 -16.90
C VAL A 65 -7.51 -1.74 -17.32
N ASP A 66 -8.30 -2.78 -17.64
CA ASP A 66 -9.73 -2.62 -17.96
C ASP A 66 -10.51 -2.00 -16.79
N LEU A 67 -10.32 -2.51 -15.57
CA LEU A 67 -11.01 -1.99 -14.38
C LEU A 67 -10.67 -0.51 -14.11
N ASP A 68 -9.39 -0.15 -14.23
CA ASP A 68 -8.93 1.23 -14.04
C ASP A 68 -9.44 2.16 -15.17
N THR A 69 -9.46 1.67 -16.40
CA THR A 69 -9.96 2.41 -17.57
C THR A 69 -11.46 2.65 -17.44
N THR A 70 -12.25 1.65 -17.05
CA THR A 70 -13.69 1.81 -16.82
C THR A 70 -13.97 2.81 -15.70
N ALA A 71 -13.21 2.78 -14.60
CA ALA A 71 -13.36 3.76 -13.53
C ALA A 71 -13.14 5.19 -14.03
N GLN A 72 -12.08 5.41 -14.83
CA GLN A 72 -11.78 6.71 -15.42
C GLN A 72 -12.84 7.15 -16.44
N GLN A 73 -13.40 6.23 -17.23
CA GLN A 73 -14.48 6.51 -18.18
C GLN A 73 -15.76 6.96 -17.46
N ILE A 74 -16.13 6.32 -16.35
CA ILE A 74 -17.26 6.73 -15.52
C ILE A 74 -17.03 8.14 -14.97
N ILE A 75 -15.85 8.41 -14.39
CA ILE A 75 -15.49 9.75 -13.88
C ILE A 75 -15.53 10.80 -14.99
N SER A 76 -14.99 10.48 -16.16
CA SER A 76 -15.03 11.39 -17.32
C SER A 76 -16.45 11.68 -17.77
N THR A 77 -17.35 10.69 -17.70
CA THR A 77 -18.77 10.85 -18.04
C THR A 77 -19.50 11.73 -17.01
N LEU A 78 -19.25 11.53 -15.72
CA LEU A 78 -19.74 12.40 -14.64
C LEU A 78 -19.25 13.84 -14.82
N GLN A 79 -17.97 14.02 -15.14
CA GLN A 79 -17.39 15.34 -15.41
C GLN A 79 -18.00 15.98 -16.67
N ALA A 80 -18.31 15.19 -17.70
CA ALA A 80 -18.99 15.65 -18.90
C ALA A 80 -20.41 16.13 -18.58
N ALA A 81 -21.20 15.34 -17.84
CA ALA A 81 -22.54 15.72 -17.37
C ALA A 81 -22.51 17.02 -16.56
N ARG A 82 -21.57 17.14 -15.63
CA ARG A 82 -21.36 18.36 -14.83
C ARG A 82 -21.03 19.56 -15.72
N THR A 83 -20.10 19.39 -16.64
CA THR A 83 -19.68 20.47 -17.55
C THR A 83 -20.81 20.89 -18.48
N GLN A 84 -21.58 19.94 -19.01
CA GLN A 84 -22.74 20.21 -19.84
C GLN A 84 -23.83 20.95 -19.05
N THR A 85 -24.07 20.59 -17.80
CA THR A 85 -25.01 21.29 -16.92
C THR A 85 -24.60 22.73 -16.65
N VAL A 86 -23.32 22.96 -16.36
CA VAL A 86 -22.80 24.31 -16.07
C VAL A 86 -22.78 25.18 -17.33
N ALA A 87 -22.46 24.60 -18.48
CA ALA A 87 -22.40 25.28 -19.78
C ALA A 87 -23.74 25.36 -20.50
N SER A 88 -24.83 24.81 -19.94
CA SER A 88 -26.11 24.77 -20.63
C SER A 88 -26.81 26.12 -20.61
N GLU A 89 -26.97 26.66 -21.81
CA GLU A 89 -27.98 27.64 -22.17
C GLU A 89 -28.95 26.92 -23.11
N ASP A 90 -30.21 26.77 -22.70
CA ASP A 90 -31.25 26.20 -23.56
C ASP A 90 -32.15 27.32 -24.12
N GLU A 91 -32.96 27.00 -25.13
CA GLU A 91 -33.86 27.96 -25.78
C GLU A 91 -34.92 28.54 -24.82
N SER A 92 -35.15 27.87 -23.68
CA SER A 92 -36.09 28.32 -22.65
C SER A 92 -35.50 29.38 -21.70
N GLY A 93 -34.19 29.59 -21.75
CA GLY A 93 -33.46 30.48 -20.82
C GLY A 93 -33.27 29.89 -19.42
N TYR A 94 -33.84 28.72 -19.13
CA TYR A 94 -33.75 28.04 -17.83
C TYR A 94 -32.65 27.00 -17.74
N GLY A 95 -31.91 26.74 -18.83
CA GLY A 95 -30.80 25.79 -18.97
C GLY A 95 -31.19 24.34 -18.69
N SER A 96 -30.55 23.40 -19.40
CA SER A 96 -30.74 21.98 -19.16
C SER A 96 -29.78 21.47 -18.08
N VAL A 97 -30.26 20.54 -17.26
CA VAL A 97 -29.41 19.75 -16.35
C VAL A 97 -29.11 18.40 -17.00
N TYR A 98 -27.99 17.81 -16.61
CA TYR A 98 -27.54 16.51 -17.09
C TYR A 98 -27.17 15.65 -15.89
N GLY A 99 -27.30 14.33 -16.06
CA GLY A 99 -26.96 13.36 -15.04
C GLY A 99 -26.45 12.06 -15.62
N VAL A 100 -26.00 11.18 -14.72
CA VAL A 100 -25.58 9.81 -15.06
C VAL A 100 -26.43 8.82 -14.28
N HIS A 101 -27.12 7.93 -14.99
CA HIS A 101 -27.86 6.80 -14.43
C HIS A 101 -26.97 5.57 -14.38
N PHE A 102 -26.99 4.84 -13.27
CA PHE A 102 -26.16 3.66 -13.04
C PHE A 102 -26.99 2.38 -12.96
N GLU A 103 -26.57 1.37 -13.74
CA GLU A 103 -27.10 0.01 -13.72
C GLU A 103 -25.95 -0.99 -13.55
N ILE A 104 -26.25 -2.27 -13.30
CA ILE A 104 -25.22 -3.29 -13.04
C ILE A 104 -24.23 -3.42 -14.20
N ASN A 105 -24.74 -3.41 -15.44
CA ASN A 105 -23.99 -3.70 -16.65
C ASN A 105 -23.88 -2.51 -17.60
N LYS A 106 -24.37 -1.33 -17.23
CA LYS A 106 -24.23 -0.11 -18.03
C LYS A 106 -24.36 1.14 -17.18
N TYR A 107 -23.92 2.26 -17.73
CA TYR A 107 -24.27 3.58 -17.21
C TYR A 107 -24.70 4.47 -18.38
N VAL A 108 -25.58 5.42 -18.11
CA VAL A 108 -26.23 6.23 -19.14
C VAL A 108 -26.08 7.70 -18.81
N LEU A 109 -25.46 8.47 -19.72
CA LEU A 109 -25.49 9.93 -19.66
C LEU A 109 -26.81 10.41 -20.26
N PHE A 110 -27.60 11.13 -19.46
CA PHE A 110 -28.93 11.61 -19.84
C PHE A 110 -29.09 13.10 -19.60
N LYS A 111 -30.12 13.69 -20.22
CA LYS A 111 -30.52 15.08 -20.07
C LYS A 111 -31.82 15.15 -19.28
N GLY A 112 -31.92 16.09 -18.35
CA GLY A 112 -33.10 16.27 -17.49
C GLY A 112 -32.82 16.00 -16.02
N SER A 113 -33.77 16.38 -15.15
CA SER A 113 -33.66 16.19 -13.70
C SER A 113 -34.05 14.79 -13.23
N VAL A 114 -34.61 13.98 -14.13
CA VAL A 114 -35.04 12.59 -13.89
C VAL A 114 -34.67 11.79 -15.13
N TYR A 115 -34.10 10.60 -14.94
CA TYR A 115 -33.78 9.71 -16.04
C TYR A 115 -35.04 9.16 -16.70
N ASP A 116 -35.13 9.27 -18.03
CA ASP A 116 -36.13 8.59 -18.86
C ASP A 116 -35.40 7.62 -19.80
N SER A 117 -35.65 6.31 -19.64
CA SER A 117 -35.00 5.27 -20.43
C SER A 117 -35.43 5.25 -21.90
N LEU A 118 -36.53 5.94 -22.25
CA LEU A 118 -37.03 6.05 -23.62
C LEU A 118 -36.51 7.29 -24.37
N ASP A 119 -35.76 8.18 -23.70
CA ASP A 119 -35.20 9.37 -24.33
C ASP A 119 -34.16 8.99 -25.40
N PRO A 120 -34.34 9.35 -26.68
CA PRO A 120 -33.40 9.04 -27.75
C PRO A 120 -32.05 9.76 -27.61
N ASP A 121 -31.94 10.81 -26.79
CA ASP A 121 -30.70 11.56 -26.56
C ASP A 121 -29.79 10.89 -25.51
N ASN A 122 -30.25 9.80 -24.88
CA ASN A 122 -29.46 9.00 -23.96
C ASN A 122 -28.19 8.44 -24.60
N LYS A 123 -27.05 8.59 -23.90
CA LYS A 123 -25.79 7.97 -24.29
C LYS A 123 -25.46 6.82 -23.36
N GLU A 124 -25.67 5.60 -23.83
CA GLU A 124 -25.42 4.38 -23.06
C GLU A 124 -23.98 3.88 -23.21
N TYR A 125 -23.41 3.43 -22.10
CA TYR A 125 -22.09 2.84 -22.02
C TYR A 125 -22.19 1.45 -21.40
N ASN A 126 -22.11 0.41 -22.23
CA ASN A 126 -22.21 -0.98 -21.78
C ASN A 126 -20.89 -1.47 -21.18
N LEU A 127 -20.99 -2.19 -20.06
CA LEU A 127 -19.90 -2.82 -19.34
C LEU A 127 -19.91 -4.33 -19.61
N SER A 128 -18.74 -4.90 -19.91
CA SER A 128 -18.62 -6.33 -20.31
C SER A 128 -17.64 -7.12 -19.44
N SER A 129 -16.44 -6.58 -19.18
CA SER A 129 -15.43 -7.18 -18.29
C SER A 129 -15.54 -6.70 -16.84
N VAL A 130 -16.35 -5.66 -16.61
CA VAL A 130 -16.56 -4.97 -15.33
C VAL A 130 -18.06 -4.90 -15.08
N GLU A 131 -18.47 -4.91 -13.81
CA GLU A 131 -19.85 -4.64 -13.40
C GLU A 131 -19.88 -3.64 -12.23
N ILE A 132 -20.95 -2.86 -12.15
CA ILE A 132 -21.30 -2.07 -10.98
C ILE A 132 -22.05 -3.01 -10.02
N TYR A 133 -21.46 -3.29 -8.87
CA TYR A 133 -22.05 -4.23 -7.90
C TYR A 133 -22.63 -3.54 -6.66
N GLU A 134 -22.32 -2.27 -6.45
CA GLU A 134 -22.86 -1.47 -5.34
C GLU A 134 -23.02 -0.01 -5.79
N ILE A 135 -24.22 0.53 -5.55
CA ILE A 135 -24.57 1.93 -5.74
C ILE A 135 -25.01 2.43 -4.37
N ASN A 136 -24.21 3.29 -3.76
CA ASN A 136 -24.48 3.85 -2.44
C ASN A 136 -24.46 5.37 -2.54
N LEU A 137 -25.54 5.91 -3.08
CA LEU A 137 -25.78 7.34 -3.21
C LEU A 137 -26.79 7.80 -2.16
N ALA A 138 -26.68 9.05 -1.73
CA ALA A 138 -27.60 9.67 -0.78
C ALA A 138 -29.05 9.54 -1.26
N GLY A 139 -29.95 9.16 -0.36
CA GLY A 139 -31.36 8.92 -0.70
C GLY A 139 -31.63 7.59 -1.42
N GLY A 140 -30.62 6.73 -1.61
CA GLY A 140 -30.79 5.41 -2.24
C GLY A 140 -31.11 5.48 -3.73
N VAL A 141 -30.74 6.58 -4.38
CA VAL A 141 -30.96 6.81 -5.81
C VAL A 141 -29.91 6.08 -6.67
N SER A 142 -30.22 5.91 -7.95
CA SER A 142 -29.33 5.35 -8.97
C SER A 142 -28.72 6.42 -9.89
N ASP A 143 -29.08 7.68 -9.65
CA ASP A 143 -28.86 8.78 -10.57
C ASP A 143 -27.98 9.81 -9.88
N VAL A 144 -27.05 10.40 -10.62
CA VAL A 144 -26.29 11.57 -10.17
C VAL A 144 -26.63 12.72 -11.09
N VAL A 145 -27.42 13.66 -10.59
CA VAL A 145 -27.87 14.83 -11.34
C VAL A 145 -27.15 16.07 -10.81
N PHE A 146 -26.64 16.88 -11.74
CA PHE A 146 -25.92 18.09 -11.39
C PHE A 146 -26.85 19.31 -11.37
N THR A 147 -26.61 20.19 -10.41
CA THR A 147 -27.30 21.47 -10.29
C THR A 147 -26.69 22.53 -11.20
N ARG A 148 -27.55 23.40 -11.74
CA ARG A 148 -27.13 24.50 -12.61
C ARG A 148 -26.14 25.45 -11.94
N ILE A 149 -25.36 26.15 -12.77
CA ILE A 149 -24.41 27.22 -12.41
C ILE A 149 -23.19 26.73 -11.62
N ARG A 150 -23.38 25.91 -10.59
CA ARG A 150 -22.32 25.43 -9.70
C ARG A 150 -21.84 24.02 -10.02
N GLY A 151 -22.68 23.21 -10.66
CA GLY A 151 -22.36 21.80 -10.93
C GLY A 151 -22.20 20.98 -9.65
N SER A 152 -22.79 21.41 -8.53
CA SER A 152 -22.92 20.62 -7.30
C SER A 152 -23.98 19.54 -7.45
N THR A 153 -23.98 18.54 -6.56
CA THR A 153 -25.03 17.52 -6.50
C THR A 153 -25.33 17.16 -5.05
N ASP A 154 -26.58 16.81 -4.77
CA ASP A 154 -26.99 16.21 -3.50
C ASP A 154 -26.85 14.68 -3.53
N ASP A 155 -26.69 14.10 -4.72
CA ASP A 155 -26.53 12.66 -5.00
C ASP A 155 -25.09 12.21 -4.70
N THR A 156 -24.63 12.53 -3.49
CA THR A 156 -23.27 12.22 -3.01
C THR A 156 -23.16 10.77 -2.58
N GLY A 157 -21.96 10.19 -2.65
CA GLY A 157 -21.74 8.83 -2.19
C GLY A 157 -20.68 8.09 -3.00
N ASN A 158 -20.85 6.78 -3.14
CA ASN A 158 -19.90 5.92 -3.82
C ASN A 158 -20.57 4.93 -4.78
N ILE A 159 -19.87 4.68 -5.90
CA ILE A 159 -20.19 3.64 -6.89
C ILE A 159 -19.03 2.65 -6.87
N ARG A 160 -19.31 1.37 -6.63
CA ARG A 160 -18.27 0.33 -6.59
C ARG A 160 -18.40 -0.58 -7.80
N ILE A 161 -17.29 -0.72 -8.49
CA ILE A 161 -17.14 -1.59 -9.66
C ILE A 161 -16.17 -2.72 -9.35
N ARG A 162 -16.37 -3.86 -10.01
CA ARG A 162 -15.48 -5.02 -9.90
C ARG A 162 -15.33 -5.75 -11.23
N LEU A 163 -14.27 -6.53 -11.36
CA LEU A 163 -14.15 -7.46 -12.50
C LEU A 163 -15.19 -8.58 -12.37
N THR A 164 -15.86 -8.91 -13.46
CA THR A 164 -16.86 -10.01 -13.50
C THR A 164 -16.22 -11.38 -13.27
N VAL A 165 -14.97 -11.54 -13.67
CA VAL A 165 -14.21 -12.80 -13.57
C VAL A 165 -13.43 -12.94 -12.26
N ASP A 166 -13.07 -11.83 -11.60
CA ASP A 166 -12.37 -11.81 -10.31
C ASP A 166 -12.99 -10.74 -9.42
N THR A 167 -14.01 -11.14 -8.66
CA THR A 167 -14.82 -10.22 -7.83
C THR A 167 -14.05 -9.63 -6.65
N SER A 168 -12.82 -10.10 -6.37
CA SER A 168 -11.94 -9.52 -5.36
C SER A 168 -11.27 -8.22 -5.84
N ARG A 169 -11.24 -7.97 -7.15
CA ARG A 169 -10.66 -6.79 -7.76
C ARG A 169 -11.70 -5.71 -7.92
N THR A 170 -11.62 -4.69 -7.06
CA THR A 170 -12.60 -3.61 -7.02
C THR A 170 -11.99 -2.24 -7.23
N ARG A 171 -12.82 -1.30 -7.65
CA ARG A 171 -12.57 0.15 -7.58
C ARG A 171 -13.79 0.83 -7.01
N THR A 172 -13.57 1.88 -6.23
CA THR A 172 -14.63 2.74 -5.71
C THR A 172 -14.48 4.11 -6.35
N ILE A 173 -15.58 4.66 -6.84
CA ILE A 173 -15.68 6.01 -7.36
C ILE A 173 -16.48 6.81 -6.34
N VAL A 174 -15.90 7.88 -5.83
CA VAL A 174 -16.51 8.75 -4.81
C VAL A 174 -16.98 10.03 -5.46
N ILE A 175 -18.18 10.47 -5.10
CA ILE A 175 -18.82 11.68 -5.60
C ILE A 175 -19.11 12.58 -4.41
N ASN A 176 -18.52 13.78 -4.40
CA ASN A 176 -18.72 14.75 -3.32
C ASN A 176 -19.82 15.78 -3.65
N SER A 177 -20.19 16.59 -2.66
CA SER A 177 -21.26 17.61 -2.81
C SER A 177 -20.91 18.73 -3.79
N LEU A 178 -19.63 18.90 -4.14
CA LEU A 178 -19.18 19.84 -5.18
C LEU A 178 -19.33 19.26 -6.60
N GLY A 179 -19.82 18.03 -6.72
CA GLY A 179 -20.00 17.31 -7.99
C GLY A 179 -18.70 16.80 -8.59
N GLN A 180 -17.62 16.72 -7.80
CA GLN A 180 -16.36 16.13 -8.25
C GLN A 180 -16.40 14.62 -8.01
N ALA A 181 -16.04 13.87 -9.05
CA ALA A 181 -15.88 12.43 -8.98
C ALA A 181 -14.38 12.06 -9.01
N SER A 182 -13.97 11.16 -8.12
CA SER A 182 -12.60 10.66 -8.06
C SER A 182 -12.58 9.17 -7.75
N ILE A 183 -11.52 8.47 -8.17
CA ILE A 183 -11.26 7.13 -7.68
C ILE A 183 -10.91 7.28 -6.20
N GLU A 184 -11.58 6.53 -5.33
CA GLU A 184 -11.08 6.30 -3.99
C GLU A 184 -9.74 5.58 -4.18
N GLU A 185 -8.64 6.29 -3.94
CA GLU A 185 -7.35 5.62 -3.90
C GLU A 185 -7.50 4.42 -2.98
N ALA A 186 -6.96 3.27 -3.40
CA ALA A 186 -6.89 2.13 -2.52
C ALA A 186 -6.00 2.51 -1.34
N VAL A 187 -6.59 3.14 -0.33
CA VAL A 187 -6.07 3.13 1.02
C VAL A 187 -6.07 1.64 1.30
N SER A 188 -4.86 1.06 1.38
CA SER A 188 -4.71 -0.26 1.99
C SER A 188 -5.63 -0.27 3.20
N PRO A 189 -6.52 -1.27 3.35
CA PRO A 189 -7.61 -1.22 4.32
C PRO A 189 -7.11 -0.54 5.57
N VAL A 190 -7.74 0.57 5.97
CA VAL A 190 -7.50 1.13 7.30
C VAL A 190 -7.76 -0.04 8.25
N GLY A 191 -6.69 -0.69 8.71
CA GLY A 191 -6.75 -1.98 9.42
C GLY A 191 -5.96 -3.19 8.89
N THR A 192 -5.25 -3.18 7.75
CA THR A 192 -4.32 -4.30 7.40
C THR A 192 -2.92 -3.90 6.93
N ARG A 193 -2.58 -2.62 6.82
CA ARG A 193 -1.18 -2.28 7.09
C ARG A 193 -0.95 -2.58 8.56
N ALA A 194 0.16 -3.24 8.88
CA ALA A 194 0.73 -3.14 10.22
C ALA A 194 1.06 -1.64 10.40
N THR A 195 0.02 -0.90 10.76
CA THR A 195 0.09 0.48 11.20
C THR A 195 1.16 0.48 12.27
N ASP A 196 2.16 1.35 12.15
CA ASP A 196 3.26 1.38 13.09
C ASP A 196 2.74 1.83 14.47
N THR A 197 2.25 0.88 15.26
CA THR A 197 1.72 1.10 16.60
C THR A 197 2.82 1.40 17.61
N ARG A 198 4.09 1.47 17.19
CA ARG A 198 5.19 1.85 18.07
C ARG A 198 5.10 3.29 18.52
N HIS A 199 4.36 4.14 17.79
CA HIS A 199 4.06 5.51 18.20
C HIS A 199 2.60 5.85 17.87
N LEU A 200 1.78 5.98 18.92
CA LEU A 200 0.38 6.37 18.79
C LEU A 200 0.16 7.76 19.38
N HIS A 201 -0.59 8.58 18.67
CA HIS A 201 -1.18 9.82 19.16
C HIS A 201 -2.65 9.61 19.50
N PHE A 202 -3.08 10.26 20.58
CA PHE A 202 -4.46 10.30 21.02
C PHE A 202 -4.88 11.75 21.16
N THR A 203 -5.96 12.12 20.49
CA THR A 203 -6.50 13.48 20.50
C THR A 203 -7.92 13.47 21.06
N SER A 204 -8.40 14.66 21.44
CA SER A 204 -9.69 14.84 22.12
C SER A 204 -9.77 14.00 23.41
N CYS A 205 -8.70 14.00 24.20
CA CYS A 205 -8.67 13.38 25.51
C CYS A 205 -9.08 14.43 26.57
N PRO A 206 -9.73 14.01 27.68
CA PRO A 206 -9.88 14.84 28.86
C PRO A 206 -8.53 15.38 29.35
N SER A 207 -8.56 16.49 30.10
CA SER A 207 -7.36 16.96 30.80
C SER A 207 -6.85 15.87 31.74
N LEU A 208 -5.53 15.72 31.82
CA LEU A 208 -4.90 14.84 32.82
C LEU A 208 -4.88 15.47 34.22
N ILE A 209 -5.17 16.77 34.33
CA ILE A 209 -5.23 17.48 35.61
C ILE A 209 -6.40 16.95 36.42
N GLY A 210 -6.12 16.51 37.65
CA GLY A 210 -7.11 15.89 38.53
C GLY A 210 -7.16 14.36 38.48
N TYR A 211 -6.51 13.72 37.50
CA TYR A 211 -6.28 12.27 37.51
C TYR A 211 -5.04 11.92 38.33
N THR A 212 -5.06 10.75 38.97
CA THR A 212 -4.01 10.38 39.94
C THR A 212 -3.00 9.40 39.35
N ASN A 213 -3.48 8.37 38.66
CA ASN A 213 -2.67 7.23 38.29
C ASN A 213 -2.62 7.04 36.77
N LEU A 214 -1.44 6.78 36.25
CA LEU A 214 -1.23 6.08 34.98
C LEU A 214 -0.88 4.64 35.32
N VAL A 215 -1.67 3.68 34.84
CA VAL A 215 -1.54 2.26 35.17
C VAL A 215 -1.21 1.47 33.91
N LEU A 216 -0.13 0.69 33.96
CA LEU A 216 0.27 -0.29 32.96
C LEU A 216 -0.01 -1.69 33.52
N ASP A 217 -0.91 -2.45 32.92
CA ASP A 217 -1.22 -3.82 33.33
C ASP A 217 -0.76 -4.82 32.27
N PHE A 218 0.34 -5.54 32.55
CA PHE A 218 0.97 -6.46 31.61
C PHE A 218 0.43 -7.88 31.77
N SER A 219 -0.12 -8.44 30.70
CA SER A 219 -0.66 -9.80 30.68
C SER A 219 0.46 -10.84 30.66
N SER A 220 0.35 -11.87 31.52
CA SER A 220 1.38 -12.90 31.69
C SER A 220 0.85 -14.34 31.84
N PRO A 221 -0.13 -14.81 31.05
CA PRO A 221 -0.67 -16.17 31.23
C PRO A 221 0.43 -17.25 31.08
N PRO A 222 0.44 -18.28 31.95
CA PRO A 222 -0.57 -18.60 32.97
C PRO A 222 -0.40 -17.85 34.31
N ASP A 223 0.65 -17.03 34.47
CA ASP A 223 0.92 -16.26 35.68
C ASP A 223 0.00 -15.02 35.81
N PRO A 224 -0.19 -14.49 37.03
CA PRO A 224 -0.91 -13.23 37.23
C PRO A 224 -0.27 -12.06 36.48
N ASN A 225 -1.10 -11.11 36.07
CA ASN A 225 -0.64 -9.88 35.43
C ASN A 225 0.31 -9.09 36.34
N VAL A 226 1.26 -8.40 35.71
CA VAL A 226 2.18 -7.49 36.40
C VAL A 226 1.72 -6.05 36.18
N THR A 227 1.27 -5.40 37.24
CA THR A 227 0.75 -4.03 37.17
C THR A 227 1.79 -3.02 37.67
N ARG A 228 2.04 -1.97 36.89
CA ARG A 228 2.87 -0.83 37.25
C ARG A 228 2.01 0.43 37.31
N THR A 229 1.96 1.06 38.49
CA THR A 229 1.27 2.33 38.70
C THR A 229 2.28 3.48 38.77
N ILE A 230 1.98 4.56 38.04
CA ILE A 230 2.74 5.81 37.98
C ILE A 230 1.83 6.92 38.48
N LEU A 231 2.31 7.73 39.42
CA LEU A 231 1.58 8.91 39.88
C LEU A 231 1.77 10.05 38.86
N LEU A 232 0.67 10.62 38.37
CA LEU A 232 0.69 11.74 37.44
C LEU A 232 1.15 13.03 38.14
N GLY A 233 0.57 13.33 39.32
CA GLY A 233 0.98 14.46 40.17
C GLY A 233 0.84 15.84 39.52
N LEU A 234 -0.09 16.00 38.57
CA LEU A 234 -0.24 17.21 37.76
C LEU A 234 -0.99 18.30 38.53
N SER A 235 -0.44 19.53 38.51
CA SER A 235 -1.06 20.71 39.10
C SER A 235 -1.74 21.59 38.03
N PRO A 236 -2.75 22.40 38.39
CA PRO A 236 -3.36 23.37 37.47
C PRO A 236 -2.32 24.27 36.80
N GLY A 237 -2.46 24.49 35.48
CA GLY A 237 -1.51 25.28 34.68
C GLY A 237 -0.26 24.53 34.18
N GLN A 238 -0.12 23.24 34.49
CA GLN A 238 0.93 22.40 33.89
C GLN A 238 0.58 22.03 32.45
N THR A 239 1.52 22.22 31.53
CA THR A 239 1.28 22.04 30.09
C THR A 239 1.96 20.81 29.48
N VAL A 240 2.77 20.10 30.27
CA VAL A 240 3.48 18.91 29.82
C VAL A 240 3.52 17.86 30.93
N PHE A 241 3.19 16.63 30.56
CA PHE A 241 3.54 15.41 31.27
C PHE A 241 4.42 14.54 30.36
N SER A 242 5.49 13.98 30.92
CA SER A 242 6.37 13.07 30.20
C SER A 242 6.92 12.04 31.15
N TRP A 243 6.76 10.77 30.78
CA TRP A 243 7.25 9.64 31.55
C TRP A 243 7.80 8.57 30.60
N GLU A 244 8.92 7.97 30.97
CA GLU A 244 9.49 6.79 30.31
C GLU A 244 10.01 5.86 31.39
N GLY A 245 9.72 4.57 31.26
CA GLY A 245 10.17 3.63 32.26
C GLY A 245 10.07 2.17 31.85
N ASP A 246 10.78 1.37 32.64
CA ASP A 246 10.88 -0.07 32.45
C ASP A 246 10.02 -0.81 33.49
N THR A 247 9.34 -1.87 33.04
CA THR A 247 8.64 -2.81 33.92
C THR A 247 9.15 -4.21 33.61
N ASP A 248 9.69 -4.90 34.63
CA ASP A 248 10.08 -6.30 34.48
C ASP A 248 8.86 -7.21 34.62
N VAL A 249 8.61 -8.03 33.61
CA VAL A 249 7.50 -8.98 33.58
C VAL A 249 8.09 -10.40 33.56
N TYR A 250 8.37 -10.92 34.75
CA TYR A 250 8.99 -12.23 34.98
C TYR A 250 10.30 -12.44 34.16
N GLY A 251 11.21 -11.47 34.24
CA GLY A 251 12.49 -11.49 33.51
C GLY A 251 12.42 -10.94 32.09
N SER A 252 11.23 -10.53 31.63
CA SER A 252 11.03 -9.87 30.33
C SER A 252 10.78 -8.38 30.51
N LYS A 253 11.83 -7.59 30.36
CA LYS A 253 11.81 -6.12 30.47
C LYS A 253 10.94 -5.49 29.38
N GLN A 254 9.97 -4.65 29.77
CA GLN A 254 9.10 -3.86 28.89
C GLN A 254 9.41 -2.37 29.08
N THR A 255 9.59 -1.61 28.00
CA THR A 255 9.86 -0.16 28.04
C THR A 255 8.71 0.61 27.38
N ILE A 256 8.04 1.46 28.15
CA ILE A 256 6.94 2.32 27.66
C ILE A 256 7.29 3.79 27.89
N LYS A 257 6.99 4.63 26.90
CA LYS A 257 7.03 6.09 27.03
C LYS A 257 5.63 6.66 26.84
N PHE A 258 5.28 7.62 27.68
CA PHE A 258 4.04 8.37 27.66
C PHE A 258 4.37 9.85 27.70
N HIS A 259 3.79 10.64 26.80
CA HIS A 259 4.06 12.07 26.69
C HIS A 259 2.79 12.84 26.33
N THR A 260 2.70 14.12 26.69
CA THR A 260 1.63 15.02 26.24
C THR A 260 2.18 16.04 25.26
N HIS A 261 1.61 16.14 24.06
CA HIS A 261 1.88 17.24 23.14
C HIS A 261 1.06 18.49 23.47
N TYR A 262 -0.05 18.30 24.18
CA TYR A 262 -0.88 19.37 24.70
C TYR A 262 -1.46 18.94 26.05
N LEU A 263 -1.49 19.85 27.00
CA LEU A 263 -2.19 19.70 28.27
C LEU A 263 -2.60 21.10 28.74
N ASP A 264 -3.86 21.25 29.11
CA ASP A 264 -4.36 22.39 29.86
C ASP A 264 -5.49 21.92 30.80
N ASP A 265 -6.23 22.85 31.40
CA ASP A 265 -7.34 22.53 32.29
C ASP A 265 -8.58 21.96 31.55
N SER A 266 -8.62 22.02 30.22
CA SER A 266 -9.77 21.62 29.39
C SER A 266 -9.59 20.30 28.64
N GLY A 267 -8.35 19.89 28.36
CA GLY A 267 -8.07 18.71 27.53
C GLY A 267 -6.59 18.33 27.46
N SER A 268 -6.32 17.22 26.76
CA SER A 268 -4.95 16.80 26.45
C SER A 268 -4.82 16.14 25.08
N ILE A 269 -3.59 16.17 24.55
CA ILE A 269 -3.15 15.35 23.41
C ILE A 269 -2.01 14.48 23.92
N LEU A 270 -2.17 13.16 23.80
CA LEU A 270 -1.25 12.18 24.35
C LEU A 270 -0.45 11.51 23.23
N SER A 271 0.77 11.09 23.53
CA SER A 271 1.54 10.16 22.71
C SER A 271 2.09 9.02 23.56
N ILE A 272 1.97 7.81 23.01
CA ILE A 272 2.47 6.58 23.62
C ILE A 272 3.44 5.94 22.65
N HIS A 273 4.66 5.66 23.13
CA HIS A 273 5.64 4.90 22.38
C HIS A 273 5.83 3.51 23.00
N ARG A 274 5.72 2.49 22.16
CA ARG A 274 5.95 1.08 22.48
C ARG A 274 6.74 0.40 21.37
N ASP A 275 8.06 0.46 21.45
CA ASP A 275 8.92 -0.23 20.49
C ASP A 275 8.82 -1.76 20.66
N ARG A 276 8.48 -2.48 19.59
CA ARG A 276 8.38 -3.94 19.57
C ARG A 276 9.72 -4.64 19.82
N MET A 277 10.86 -3.98 19.59
CA MET A 277 12.17 -4.55 19.92
C MET A 277 12.42 -4.60 21.44
N LYS A 278 11.72 -3.77 22.22
CA LYS A 278 11.85 -3.67 23.67
C LYS A 278 10.62 -4.17 24.44
N ASN A 279 9.57 -4.58 23.73
CA ASN A 279 8.30 -4.97 24.32
C ASN A 279 7.72 -6.19 23.62
N ASN A 280 7.45 -7.24 24.38
CA ASN A 280 6.95 -8.53 23.91
C ASN A 280 5.77 -9.06 24.75
N LYS A 281 5.26 -8.29 25.71
CA LYS A 281 4.06 -8.62 26.49
C LYS A 281 2.88 -7.77 26.06
N ALA A 282 1.68 -8.34 26.09
CA ALA A 282 0.45 -7.58 25.96
C ALA A 282 0.28 -6.65 27.17
N VAL A 283 -0.24 -5.45 26.97
CA VAL A 283 -0.38 -4.45 28.04
C VAL A 283 -1.65 -3.63 27.85
N THR A 284 -2.37 -3.39 28.95
CA THR A 284 -3.46 -2.42 29.00
C THR A 284 -2.96 -1.17 29.72
N ILE A 285 -3.09 -0.01 29.07
CA ILE A 285 -2.72 1.29 29.61
C ILE A 285 -3.99 2.05 29.97
N SER A 286 -4.08 2.50 31.21
CA SER A 286 -5.25 3.21 31.73
C SER A 286 -4.85 4.43 32.55
N ILE A 287 -5.73 5.43 32.58
CA ILE A 287 -5.64 6.56 33.48
C ILE A 287 -6.73 6.38 34.54
N ASP A 288 -6.28 6.30 35.79
CA ASP A 288 -7.01 5.77 36.93
C ASP A 288 -7.64 4.41 36.62
N SER A 289 -8.93 4.37 36.27
CA SER A 289 -9.65 3.15 35.91
C SER A 289 -10.13 3.12 34.46
N THR A 290 -9.88 4.18 33.69
CA THR A 290 -10.36 4.31 32.30
C THR A 290 -9.26 3.93 31.32
N ILE A 291 -9.54 2.97 30.44
CA ILE A 291 -8.56 2.48 29.47
C ILE A 291 -8.29 3.55 28.40
N VAL A 292 -7.01 3.79 28.12
CA VAL A 292 -6.54 4.63 27.01
C VAL A 292 -6.32 3.77 25.78
N VAL A 293 -5.57 2.68 25.94
CA VAL A 293 -5.22 1.76 24.86
C VAL A 293 -4.82 0.39 25.42
N SER A 294 -5.13 -0.68 24.70
CA SER A 294 -4.59 -2.02 24.95
C SER A 294 -3.77 -2.50 23.77
N TYR A 295 -2.61 -3.11 24.04
CA TYR A 295 -1.74 -3.73 23.05
C TYR A 295 -1.75 -5.24 23.18
N THR A 296 -1.84 -5.95 22.06
CA THR A 296 -1.59 -7.40 21.99
C THR A 296 -0.11 -7.70 22.18
N VAL A 297 0.26 -8.99 22.30
CA VAL A 297 1.67 -9.42 22.29
C VAL A 297 2.38 -9.00 21.01
N ASP A 298 1.66 -9.02 19.90
CA ASP A 298 2.09 -8.56 18.59
C ASP A 298 2.09 -7.03 18.45
N GLY A 299 1.70 -6.30 19.50
CA GLY A 299 1.69 -4.85 19.49
C GLY A 299 0.56 -4.23 18.68
N ASP A 300 -0.43 -5.00 18.27
CA ASP A 300 -1.66 -4.43 17.70
C ASP A 300 -2.37 -3.65 18.79
N ALA A 301 -2.73 -2.40 18.50
CA ALA A 301 -3.32 -1.49 19.46
C ALA A 301 -4.83 -1.39 19.26
N THR A 302 -5.58 -1.46 20.35
CA THR A 302 -7.03 -1.22 20.41
C THR A 302 -7.29 -0.02 21.31
N ARG A 303 -8.00 0.99 20.79
CA ARG A 303 -8.32 2.22 21.51
C ARG A 303 -9.30 1.94 22.66
N GLY A 304 -9.05 2.51 23.83
CA GLY A 304 -9.98 2.55 24.95
C GLY A 304 -10.89 3.81 24.94
N PRO A 305 -11.79 3.96 25.91
CA PRO A 305 -12.74 5.06 25.94
C PRO A 305 -12.18 6.39 26.48
N PHE A 306 -10.93 6.45 26.98
CA PHE A 306 -10.39 7.68 27.56
C PHE A 306 -10.25 8.83 26.53
N CYS A 307 -9.99 8.51 25.25
CA CYS A 307 -9.85 9.50 24.19
C CYS A 307 -10.75 9.14 23.00
N ASP A 308 -11.27 10.16 22.30
CA ASP A 308 -12.17 9.96 21.16
C ASP A 308 -11.45 9.56 19.88
N VAL A 309 -10.14 9.78 19.76
CA VAL A 309 -9.36 9.52 18.55
C VAL A 309 -8.03 8.86 18.89
N MET A 310 -7.61 7.89 18.07
CA MET A 310 -6.31 7.24 18.11
C MET A 310 -5.75 7.14 16.70
N GLU A 311 -4.56 7.67 16.49
CA GLU A 311 -3.87 7.71 15.21
C GLU A 311 -2.43 7.25 15.37
N ALA A 312 -1.98 6.36 14.49
CA ALA A 312 -0.56 6.02 14.45
C ALA A 312 0.23 7.06 13.66
N GLN A 313 1.41 7.37 14.17
CA GLN A 313 2.32 8.30 13.53
C GLN A 313 3.32 7.49 12.67
N GLN A 314 3.54 7.93 11.43
CA GLN A 314 4.54 7.37 10.52
C GLN A 314 5.95 7.89 10.82
#